data_AF-A0A5B6YUQ7-F1
#
_entry.id   AF-A0A5B6YUQ7-F1
#
_cell.length_a   1.000
_cell.length_b   1.000
_cell.length_c   1.000
_cell.angle_alpha   90.00
_cell.angle_beta   90.00
_cell.angle_gamma   90.00
#
_symmetry.space_group_name_H-M   'P 1'
#
loop_
_entity.id
_entity.type
_entity.pdbx_description
1 polymer ?
#
loop_
_entity_poly.entity_id
_entity_poly.type
_entity_poly.pdbx_seq_one_letter_code
_entity_poly.pdbx_strand_id
1 'polypeptide(L)'
;MVTQGNHEVETFPVIYPRGFKAYNARWQMPYQESGSRSNLYYSFDVVGTHIVMLGSYTDFDASSDQYKWLEADLARVDRTKTPWLIVLLHAPWYNSNLAHKGEGESMRKAMEKMLCKARVDIVFAGHVHAYERFTRVYDKKADPCGPVHVTIGDGGNREGLALMFEEPSPSISLYREPSFGHGRLKILNDTHAHWSWHRNNDSNSVMADEMWLKSLSSSKKCKEIVEEPSTSHTDEL
;
A
#
# COMPACT_ATOMS: atom_id res chain seq x y z
N MET A 1 13.94 -1.34 -5.34
CA MET A 1 13.36 -0.28 -4.49
C MET A 1 12.93 -0.92 -3.20
N VAL A 2 13.18 -0.29 -2.05
CA VAL A 2 13.00 -0.91 -0.72
C VAL A 2 12.22 0.06 0.16
N THR A 3 11.09 -0.37 0.71
CA THR A 3 10.43 0.36 1.81
C THR A 3 10.97 -0.14 3.14
N GLN A 4 10.99 0.74 4.14
CA GLN A 4 11.36 0.38 5.51
C GLN A 4 10.22 -0.38 6.21
N GLY A 5 10.56 -1.27 7.13
CA GLY A 5 9.64 -1.89 8.09
C GLY A 5 10.09 -1.70 9.54
N ASN A 6 9.37 -2.33 10.47
CA ASN A 6 9.71 -2.29 11.90
C ASN A 6 11.11 -2.86 12.18
N HIS A 7 11.54 -3.84 11.38
CA HIS A 7 12.86 -4.47 11.54
C HIS A 7 14.02 -3.55 11.15
N GLU A 8 13.77 -2.53 10.34
CA GLU A 8 14.75 -1.52 9.96
C GLU A 8 14.85 -0.38 10.98
N VAL A 9 13.95 -0.31 11.96
CA VAL A 9 13.98 0.73 13.00
C VAL A 9 15.31 0.67 13.77
N GLU A 10 15.75 -0.51 14.19
CA GLU A 10 17.09 -0.73 14.80
C GLU A 10 17.51 0.30 15.88
N THR A 11 16.55 0.76 16.71
CA THR A 11 16.85 1.76 17.74
C THR A 11 17.50 1.12 18.96
N PHE A 12 18.60 1.72 19.41
CA PHE A 12 19.26 1.41 20.68
C PHE A 12 19.32 2.70 21.50
N PRO A 13 18.49 2.88 22.55
CA PRO A 13 18.24 4.19 23.16
C PRO A 13 19.48 5.03 23.52
N VAL A 14 20.59 4.37 23.87
CA VAL A 14 21.84 5.02 24.27
C VAL A 14 22.87 5.11 23.13
N ILE A 15 22.87 4.15 22.20
CA ILE A 15 23.93 3.99 21.19
C ILE A 15 23.48 4.49 19.81
N TYR A 16 22.24 4.19 19.43
CA TYR A 16 21.59 4.57 18.19
C TYR A 16 20.17 5.08 18.48
N PRO A 17 20.04 6.29 19.04
CA PRO A 17 18.73 6.84 19.41
C PRO A 17 17.88 7.21 18.19
N ARG A 18 18.52 7.37 17.01
CA ARG A 18 17.84 7.59 15.73
C ARG A 18 17.83 6.28 14.97
N GLY A 19 16.64 5.76 14.71
CA GLY A 19 16.46 4.50 13.99
C GLY A 19 16.88 4.55 12.52
N PHE A 20 16.72 3.44 11.80
CA PHE A 20 16.95 3.33 10.35
C PHE A 20 18.38 3.56 9.89
N LYS A 21 19.38 3.40 10.78
CA LYS A 21 20.78 3.66 10.45
C LYS A 21 21.28 2.73 9.34
N ALA A 22 21.11 1.41 9.48
CA ALA A 22 21.54 0.48 8.43
C ALA A 22 20.74 0.69 7.14
N TYR A 23 19.43 0.93 7.26
CA TYR A 23 18.56 1.17 6.10
C TYR A 23 19.06 2.34 5.25
N ASN A 24 19.24 3.50 5.89
CA ASN A 24 19.69 4.72 5.21
C ASN A 24 21.12 4.63 4.67
N ALA A 25 21.99 3.82 5.27
CA ALA A 25 23.36 3.65 4.81
C ALA A 25 23.49 2.69 3.62
N ARG A 26 22.58 1.69 3.50
CA ARG A 26 22.70 0.59 2.53
C ARG A 26 21.81 0.76 1.31
N TRP A 27 20.66 1.40 1.47
CA TRP A 27 19.69 1.58 0.39
C TRP A 27 19.46 3.07 0.16
N GLN A 28 20.01 3.57 -0.95
CA GLN A 28 19.73 4.92 -1.43
C GLN A 28 18.50 4.90 -2.32
N MET A 29 17.40 5.46 -1.83
CA MET A 29 16.16 5.61 -2.57
C MET A 29 16.08 7.01 -3.19
N PRO A 30 15.29 7.22 -4.26
CA PRO A 30 15.23 8.49 -5.00
C PRO A 30 14.37 9.54 -4.29
N TYR A 31 14.56 9.72 -2.98
CA TYR A 31 13.72 10.60 -2.18
C TYR A 31 13.93 12.07 -2.53
N GLN A 32 15.15 12.47 -2.91
CA GLN A 32 15.43 13.85 -3.31
C GLN A 32 14.77 14.18 -4.64
N GLU A 33 14.86 13.26 -5.60
CA GLU A 33 14.26 13.36 -6.93
C GLU A 33 12.73 13.38 -6.86
N SER A 34 12.14 12.69 -5.88
CA SER A 34 10.71 12.71 -5.61
C SER A 34 10.24 13.89 -4.76
N GLY A 35 11.13 14.83 -4.42
CA GLY A 35 10.82 16.00 -3.59
C GLY A 35 10.56 15.69 -2.11
N SER A 36 10.89 14.48 -1.65
CA SER A 36 10.88 14.11 -0.23
C SER A 36 12.17 14.59 0.45
N ARG A 37 12.10 14.80 1.77
CA ARG A 37 13.27 15.10 2.62
C ARG A 37 13.78 13.87 3.37
N SER A 38 13.17 12.71 3.16
CA SER A 38 13.46 11.49 3.91
C SER A 38 13.56 10.29 2.99
N ASN A 39 14.60 9.48 3.17
CA ASN A 39 14.76 8.21 2.47
C ASN A 39 13.69 7.16 2.86
N LEU A 40 12.87 7.43 3.89
CA LEU A 40 11.84 6.51 4.39
C LEU A 40 10.52 6.56 3.59
N TYR A 41 10.31 7.61 2.80
CA TYR A 41 9.14 7.75 1.92
C TYR A 41 9.52 8.56 0.67
N TYR A 42 9.14 8.06 -0.49
CA TYR A 42 9.56 8.59 -1.78
C TYR A 42 8.67 8.05 -2.90
N SER A 43 8.78 8.61 -4.09
CA SER A 43 8.08 8.11 -5.28
C SER A 43 8.99 8.06 -6.50
N PHE A 44 8.58 7.34 -7.53
CA PHE A 44 9.29 7.26 -8.80
C PHE A 44 8.37 6.78 -9.92
N ASP A 45 8.69 7.16 -11.14
CA ASP A 45 7.99 6.71 -12.33
C ASP A 45 8.74 5.56 -13.00
N VAL A 46 8.00 4.53 -13.42
CA VAL A 46 8.53 3.43 -14.22
C VAL A 46 7.46 2.92 -15.17
N VAL A 47 7.74 2.92 -16.48
CA VAL A 47 6.90 2.33 -17.54
C VAL A 47 5.39 2.65 -17.35
N GLY A 48 5.02 3.92 -17.45
CA GLY A 48 3.62 4.35 -17.34
C GLY A 48 2.99 4.16 -15.95
N THR A 49 3.81 4.04 -14.91
CA THR A 49 3.36 3.82 -13.53
C THR A 49 4.04 4.79 -12.61
N HIS A 50 3.24 5.50 -11.80
CA HIS A 50 3.73 6.27 -10.66
C HIS A 50 3.67 5.37 -9.43
N ILE A 51 4.82 5.17 -8.77
CA ILE A 51 4.93 4.33 -7.58
C ILE A 51 5.26 5.21 -6.38
N VAL A 52 4.42 5.13 -5.34
CA VAL A 52 4.60 5.83 -4.07
C VAL A 52 4.98 4.83 -2.99
N MET A 53 6.05 5.11 -2.26
CA MET A 53 6.55 4.32 -1.14
C MET A 53 6.29 5.12 0.14
N LEU A 54 5.39 4.64 1.00
CA LEU A 54 5.05 5.28 2.27
C LEU A 54 5.80 4.64 3.44
N GLY A 55 6.17 5.48 4.40
CA GLY A 55 6.82 5.09 5.64
C GLY A 55 5.79 4.83 6.75
N SER A 56 5.54 3.55 7.06
CA SER A 56 4.67 3.15 8.17
C SER A 56 5.24 3.47 9.57
N TYR A 57 6.55 3.65 9.71
CA TYR A 57 7.24 3.85 11.00
C TYR A 57 7.95 5.21 11.10
N THR A 58 7.38 6.21 10.45
CA THR A 58 7.71 7.63 10.59
C THR A 58 6.42 8.40 10.69
N ASP A 59 6.47 9.64 11.18
CA ASP A 59 5.26 10.46 11.35
C ASP A 59 4.46 10.56 10.04
N PHE A 60 3.15 10.37 10.15
CA PHE A 60 2.20 10.33 9.03
C PHE A 60 0.91 11.13 9.29
N ASP A 61 0.79 11.80 10.44
CA ASP A 61 -0.35 12.67 10.70
C ASP A 61 -0.34 13.90 9.77
N ALA A 62 -1.44 14.65 9.73
CA ALA A 62 -1.62 15.79 8.83
C ALA A 62 -0.57 16.91 8.97
N SER A 63 0.12 16.99 10.12
CA SER A 63 1.19 17.95 10.36
C SER A 63 2.57 17.46 9.91
N SER A 64 2.73 16.15 9.71
CA SER A 64 3.99 15.51 9.32
C SER A 64 4.49 15.91 7.93
N ASP A 65 5.80 15.82 7.73
CA ASP A 65 6.42 16.05 6.42
C ASP A 65 5.98 15.00 5.39
N GLN A 66 5.79 13.74 5.81
CA GLN A 66 5.33 12.66 4.92
C GLN A 66 3.93 12.96 4.36
N TYR A 67 3.00 13.40 5.20
CA TYR A 67 1.64 13.71 4.77
C TYR A 67 1.61 14.84 3.74
N LYS A 68 2.29 15.95 4.04
CA LYS A 68 2.38 17.11 3.15
C LYS A 68 3.09 16.77 1.84
N TRP A 69 4.15 15.98 1.92
CA TRP A 69 4.84 15.47 0.73
C TRP A 69 3.91 14.61 -0.13
N LEU A 70 3.18 13.67 0.47
CA LEU A 70 2.25 12.79 -0.25
C LEU A 70 1.15 13.59 -0.95
N GLU A 71 0.55 14.57 -0.27
CA GLU A 71 -0.44 15.46 -0.87
C GLU A 71 0.13 16.18 -2.11
N ALA A 72 1.32 16.76 -1.98
CA ALA A 72 1.99 17.45 -3.08
C ALA A 72 2.41 16.50 -4.22
N ASP A 73 2.79 15.26 -3.89
CA ASP A 73 3.21 14.26 -4.87
C ASP A 73 2.02 13.78 -5.70
N LEU A 74 0.92 13.39 -5.04
CA LEU A 74 -0.31 12.96 -5.70
C LEU A 74 -0.91 14.06 -6.59
N ALA A 75 -0.80 15.33 -6.18
CA ALA A 75 -1.28 16.47 -6.97
C ALA A 75 -0.49 16.67 -8.28
N ARG A 76 0.75 16.18 -8.38
CA ARG A 76 1.59 16.29 -9.59
C ARG A 76 1.41 15.13 -10.57
N VAL A 77 0.73 14.06 -10.16
CA VAL A 77 0.61 12.84 -10.99
C VAL A 77 -0.21 13.13 -12.24
N ASP A 78 0.44 13.09 -13.40
CA ASP A 78 -0.20 13.17 -14.70
C ASP A 78 -0.62 11.76 -15.16
N ARG A 79 -1.90 11.43 -14.95
CA ARG A 79 -2.46 10.11 -15.32
C ARG A 79 -2.47 9.83 -16.83
N THR A 80 -2.14 10.81 -17.69
CA THR A 80 -1.93 10.56 -19.13
C THR A 80 -0.54 9.99 -19.43
N LYS A 81 0.44 10.27 -18.57
CA LYS A 81 1.81 9.73 -18.64
C LYS A 81 1.96 8.49 -17.78
N THR A 82 1.40 8.51 -16.59
CA THR A 82 1.40 7.40 -15.63
C THR A 82 -0.02 6.96 -15.31
N PRO A 83 -0.67 6.20 -16.23
CA PRO A 83 -2.03 5.72 -16.01
C PRO A 83 -2.17 4.87 -14.74
N TRP A 84 -1.12 4.17 -14.32
CA TRP A 84 -1.11 3.38 -13.10
C TRP A 84 -0.57 4.18 -11.92
N LEU A 85 -1.26 4.09 -10.79
CA LEU A 85 -0.81 4.67 -9.52
C LEU A 85 -0.79 3.57 -8.45
N ILE A 86 0.40 3.22 -7.98
CA ILE A 86 0.62 2.13 -7.03
C ILE A 86 1.22 2.68 -5.75
N VAL A 87 0.75 2.19 -4.61
CA VAL A 87 1.29 2.55 -3.31
C VAL A 87 1.87 1.31 -2.64
N LEU A 88 3.02 1.45 -1.99
CA LEU A 88 3.62 0.44 -1.14
C LEU A 88 3.82 0.99 0.26
N LEU A 89 3.58 0.17 1.27
CA LEU A 89 3.81 0.48 2.67
C LEU A 89 4.17 -0.82 3.41
N HIS A 90 4.57 -0.76 4.67
CA HIS A 90 4.91 -1.98 5.42
C HIS A 90 3.69 -2.55 6.15
N ALA A 91 3.07 -1.76 7.04
CA ALA A 91 1.99 -2.22 7.91
C ALA A 91 0.61 -2.14 7.22
N PRO A 92 -0.04 -3.28 6.90
CA PRO A 92 -1.28 -3.28 6.12
C PRO A 92 -2.42 -2.53 6.83
N TRP A 93 -3.16 -1.73 6.06
CA TRP A 93 -4.36 -1.04 6.54
C TRP A 93 -5.58 -1.94 6.67
N TYR A 94 -5.62 -2.98 5.82
CA TYR A 94 -6.63 -4.02 5.82
C TYR A 94 -5.92 -5.35 6.09
N ASN A 95 -6.33 -6.04 7.15
CA ASN A 95 -5.71 -7.26 7.63
C ASN A 95 -6.76 -8.05 8.43
N SER A 96 -7.09 -9.26 7.97
CA SER A 96 -7.98 -10.19 8.70
C SER A 96 -7.20 -11.21 9.53
N ASN A 97 -5.87 -11.22 9.43
CA ASN A 97 -5.03 -12.03 10.29
C ASN A 97 -5.04 -11.52 11.74
N LEU A 98 -4.92 -12.42 12.71
CA LEU A 98 -4.86 -12.05 14.12
C LEU A 98 -3.51 -11.39 14.48
N ALA A 99 -2.44 -11.71 13.74
CA ALA A 99 -1.17 -11.01 13.85
C ALA A 99 -1.30 -9.58 13.33
N HIS A 100 -0.79 -8.60 14.09
CA HIS A 100 -0.78 -7.18 13.73
C HIS A 100 -2.15 -6.58 13.40
N LYS A 101 -3.22 -7.13 13.99
CA LYS A 101 -4.58 -6.68 13.73
C LYS A 101 -4.77 -5.24 14.21
N GLY A 102 -5.11 -4.35 13.27
CA GLY A 102 -5.39 -2.94 13.55
C GLY A 102 -4.15 -2.04 13.67
N GLU A 103 -2.92 -2.55 13.53
CA GLU A 103 -1.71 -1.73 13.65
C GLU A 103 -1.64 -0.62 12.57
N GLY A 104 -2.16 -0.88 11.36
CA GLY A 104 -2.23 0.11 10.28
C GLY A 104 -3.40 1.11 10.38
N GLU A 105 -4.29 1.00 11.36
CA GLU A 105 -5.55 1.78 11.39
C GLU A 105 -5.35 3.29 11.55
N SER A 106 -4.33 3.71 12.31
CA SER A 106 -4.01 5.13 12.50
C SER A 106 -3.56 5.78 11.19
N MET A 107 -2.66 5.12 10.45
CA MET A 107 -2.19 5.57 9.15
C MET A 107 -3.30 5.51 8.09
N ARG A 108 -4.15 4.46 8.10
CA ARG A 108 -5.34 4.39 7.23
C ARG A 108 -6.24 5.61 7.43
N LYS A 109 -6.62 5.91 8.67
CA LYS A 109 -7.47 7.07 8.99
C LYS A 109 -6.86 8.40 8.54
N ALA A 110 -5.53 8.54 8.61
CA ALA A 110 -4.85 9.75 8.17
C ALA A 110 -4.85 9.88 6.64
N MET A 111 -4.48 8.81 5.91
CA MET A 111 -4.07 8.93 4.50
C MET A 111 -5.01 8.28 3.48
N GLU A 112 -5.91 7.38 3.88
CA GLU A 112 -6.74 6.61 2.94
C GLU A 112 -7.60 7.49 2.04
N LYS A 113 -8.16 8.58 2.59
CA LYS A 113 -8.94 9.54 1.81
C LYS A 113 -8.12 10.15 0.67
N MET A 114 -6.84 10.45 0.88
CA MET A 114 -5.97 10.99 -0.17
C MET A 114 -5.73 9.94 -1.26
N LEU A 115 -5.44 8.69 -0.88
CA LEU A 115 -5.22 7.60 -1.85
C LEU A 115 -6.46 7.29 -2.67
N CYS A 116 -7.63 7.27 -2.04
CA CYS A 116 -8.90 7.05 -2.72
C CYS A 116 -9.21 8.20 -3.70
N LYS A 117 -9.04 9.47 -3.28
CA LYS A 117 -9.22 10.63 -4.16
C LYS A 117 -8.25 10.64 -5.34
N ALA A 118 -7.00 10.25 -5.11
CA ALA A 118 -6.00 10.11 -6.16
C ALA A 118 -6.26 8.92 -7.09
N ARG A 119 -7.28 8.10 -6.80
CA ARG A 119 -7.63 6.89 -7.55
C ARG A 119 -6.44 5.95 -7.66
N VAL A 120 -5.80 5.66 -6.51
CA VAL A 120 -4.76 4.63 -6.39
C VAL A 120 -5.34 3.29 -6.83
N ASP A 121 -4.64 2.59 -7.71
CA ASP A 121 -5.12 1.35 -8.30
C ASP A 121 -5.01 0.19 -7.32
N ILE A 122 -3.85 0.09 -6.67
CA ILE A 122 -3.49 -1.01 -5.78
C ILE A 122 -2.47 -0.55 -4.71
N VAL A 123 -2.63 -1.07 -3.50
CA VAL A 123 -1.74 -0.89 -2.36
C VAL A 123 -1.13 -2.25 -2.00
N PHE A 124 0.19 -2.33 -1.96
CA PHE A 124 0.91 -3.49 -1.44
C PHE A 124 1.46 -3.23 -0.04
N ALA A 125 1.28 -4.20 0.84
CA ALA A 125 1.78 -4.20 2.20
C ALA A 125 2.57 -5.48 2.50
N GLY A 126 3.43 -5.43 3.50
CA GLY A 126 4.15 -6.58 4.05
C GLY A 126 3.68 -6.90 5.46
N HIS A 127 4.64 -6.96 6.39
CA HIS A 127 4.47 -7.07 7.84
C HIS A 127 3.80 -8.33 8.37
N VAL A 128 2.58 -8.66 7.93
CA VAL A 128 1.89 -9.89 8.31
C VAL A 128 2.45 -11.04 7.47
N HIS A 129 2.97 -12.07 8.13
CA HIS A 129 3.65 -13.21 7.47
C HIS A 129 2.65 -14.21 6.87
N ALA A 130 1.77 -13.72 6.01
CA ALA A 130 0.81 -14.47 5.24
C ALA A 130 0.42 -13.67 3.99
N TYR A 131 -0.22 -14.33 3.03
CA TYR A 131 -0.82 -13.68 1.88
C TYR A 131 -2.28 -13.33 2.15
N GLU A 132 -2.71 -12.12 1.80
CA GLU A 132 -4.12 -11.73 1.81
C GLU A 132 -4.42 -10.70 0.71
N ARG A 133 -5.52 -10.90 -0.03
CA ARG A 133 -6.02 -9.97 -1.04
C ARG A 133 -7.45 -9.55 -0.73
N PHE A 134 -7.66 -8.25 -0.71
CA PHE A 134 -8.96 -7.63 -0.55
C PHE A 134 -9.59 -7.29 -1.90
N THR A 135 -10.89 -7.03 -1.88
CA THR A 135 -11.57 -6.32 -2.97
C THR A 135 -11.12 -4.85 -3.02
N ARG A 136 -11.64 -4.08 -3.98
CA ARG A 136 -11.51 -2.62 -3.93
C ARG A 136 -12.28 -2.10 -2.71
N VAL A 137 -11.60 -1.37 -1.85
CA VAL A 137 -12.11 -1.02 -0.52
C VAL A 137 -11.85 0.45 -0.21
N TYR A 138 -12.82 1.08 0.45
CA TYR A 138 -12.68 2.38 1.06
C TYR A 138 -13.48 2.41 2.36
N ASP A 139 -12.87 2.91 3.43
CA ASP A 139 -13.48 2.99 4.75
C ASP A 139 -14.15 1.68 5.22
N LYS A 140 -13.42 0.57 5.09
CA LYS A 140 -13.84 -0.78 5.50
C LYS A 140 -15.07 -1.32 4.75
N LYS A 141 -15.43 -0.72 3.62
CA LYS A 141 -16.52 -1.16 2.76
C LYS A 141 -16.02 -1.41 1.34
N ALA A 142 -16.62 -2.38 0.67
CA ALA A 142 -16.36 -2.58 -0.74
C ALA A 142 -16.75 -1.32 -1.52
N ASP A 143 -15.80 -0.77 -2.27
CA ASP A 143 -15.98 0.43 -3.07
C ASP A 143 -15.30 0.22 -4.43
N PRO A 144 -16.03 0.24 -5.56
CA PRO A 144 -15.45 0.00 -6.88
C PRO A 144 -14.42 1.05 -7.32
N CYS A 145 -14.33 2.19 -6.64
CA CYS A 145 -13.37 3.26 -6.87
C CYS A 145 -12.25 3.32 -5.82
N GLY A 146 -12.31 2.48 -4.78
CA GLY A 146 -11.21 2.31 -3.84
C GLY A 146 -10.04 1.51 -4.42
N PRO A 147 -8.84 1.61 -3.83
CA PRO A 147 -7.72 0.75 -4.19
C PRO A 147 -7.99 -0.72 -3.84
N VAL A 148 -7.38 -1.64 -4.59
CA VAL A 148 -7.21 -3.01 -4.10
C VAL A 148 -6.11 -3.03 -3.05
N HIS A 149 -6.29 -3.77 -1.96
CA HIS A 149 -5.23 -3.99 -0.97
C HIS A 149 -4.71 -5.43 -1.03
N VAL A 150 -3.39 -5.57 -1.01
CA VAL A 150 -2.71 -6.87 -1.00
C VAL A 150 -1.63 -6.87 0.08
N THR A 151 -1.70 -7.85 0.96
CA THR A 151 -0.67 -8.17 1.95
C THR A 151 0.17 -9.33 1.43
N ILE A 152 1.47 -9.10 1.28
CA ILE A 152 2.49 -10.03 0.76
C ILE A 152 3.73 -10.00 1.67
N GLY A 153 3.51 -10.16 2.98
CA GLY A 153 4.58 -10.22 4.00
C GLY A 153 5.18 -11.61 4.19
N ASP A 154 4.84 -12.54 3.30
CA ASP A 154 5.09 -13.98 3.33
C ASP A 154 6.43 -14.38 2.69
N GLY A 155 7.45 -13.54 2.81
CA GLY A 155 8.76 -13.74 2.15
C GLY A 155 9.67 -14.82 2.73
N GLY A 156 9.30 -15.48 3.84
CA GLY A 156 10.09 -16.58 4.41
C GLY A 156 11.08 -16.22 5.51
N ASN A 157 10.84 -15.15 6.27
CA ASN A 157 11.71 -14.82 7.40
C ASN A 157 11.56 -15.83 8.55
N ARG A 158 12.53 -15.81 9.48
CA ARG A 158 12.65 -16.80 10.57
C ARG A 158 11.53 -16.80 11.61
N GLU A 159 10.71 -15.75 11.68
CA GLU A 159 9.61 -15.67 12.64
C GLU A 159 8.45 -16.61 12.27
N GLY A 160 8.43 -17.08 11.02
CA GLY A 160 7.45 -18.05 10.55
C GLY A 160 6.14 -17.41 10.10
N LEU A 161 5.16 -18.26 9.78
CA LEU A 161 3.89 -17.88 9.19
C LEU A 161 2.88 -17.40 10.25
N ALA A 162 2.08 -16.40 9.87
CA ALA A 162 0.93 -15.94 10.64
C ALA A 162 -0.30 -16.82 10.33
N LEU A 163 -0.51 -17.89 11.10
CA LEU A 163 -1.43 -18.98 10.76
C LEU A 163 -2.93 -18.68 10.98
N MET A 164 -3.25 -17.69 11.81
CA MET A 164 -4.62 -17.50 12.33
C MET A 164 -5.29 -16.29 11.69
N PHE A 165 -6.44 -16.51 11.07
CA PHE A 165 -7.31 -15.45 10.54
C PHE A 165 -8.59 -15.33 11.34
N GLU A 166 -9.24 -14.17 11.26
CA GLU A 166 -10.55 -13.97 11.87
C GLU A 166 -11.63 -14.81 11.18
N GLU A 167 -12.56 -15.34 11.98
CA GLU A 167 -13.68 -16.13 11.51
C GLU A 167 -15.01 -15.52 12.01
N PRO A 168 -16.02 -15.34 11.14
CA PRO A 168 -15.99 -15.60 9.69
C PRO A 168 -15.10 -14.60 8.94
N SER A 169 -14.61 -14.99 7.75
CA SER A 169 -13.89 -14.07 6.85
C SER A 169 -14.72 -12.80 6.57
N PRO A 170 -14.14 -11.59 6.65
CA PRO A 170 -14.81 -10.39 6.17
C PRO A 170 -15.16 -10.51 4.70
N SER A 171 -16.31 -9.98 4.30
CA SER A 171 -16.74 -9.97 2.90
C SER A 171 -15.81 -9.21 1.96
N ILE A 172 -14.97 -8.32 2.50
CA ILE A 172 -13.96 -7.58 1.74
C ILE A 172 -12.67 -8.35 1.51
N SER A 173 -12.40 -9.42 2.28
CA SER A 173 -11.24 -10.30 2.11
C SER A 173 -11.62 -11.41 1.12
N LEU A 174 -10.96 -11.42 -0.05
CA LEU A 174 -11.31 -12.31 -1.16
C LEU A 174 -10.45 -13.57 -1.22
N TYR A 175 -9.21 -13.48 -0.73
CA TYR A 175 -8.28 -14.61 -0.67
C TYR A 175 -7.33 -14.40 0.50
N ARG A 176 -7.06 -15.45 1.28
CA ARG A 176 -6.11 -15.43 2.39
C ARG A 176 -5.48 -16.80 2.56
N GLU A 177 -4.14 -16.85 2.65
CA GLU A 177 -3.42 -18.10 2.82
C GLU A 177 -2.12 -17.89 3.62
N PRO A 178 -1.89 -18.66 4.71
CA PRO A 178 -0.64 -18.61 5.45
C PRO A 178 0.38 -19.56 4.79
N SER A 179 0.91 -19.16 3.64
CA SER A 179 1.99 -19.84 2.94
C SER A 179 3.04 -18.83 2.53
N PHE A 180 4.30 -19.27 2.42
CA PHE A 180 5.34 -18.42 1.82
C PHE A 180 5.16 -18.29 0.32
N GLY A 181 5.56 -17.16 -0.24
CA GLY A 181 5.37 -16.89 -1.66
C GLY A 181 5.98 -15.58 -2.13
N HIS A 182 5.67 -15.24 -3.38
CA HIS A 182 5.98 -13.94 -3.98
C HIS A 182 4.89 -13.50 -4.97
N GLY A 183 4.81 -12.20 -5.16
CA GLY A 183 3.90 -11.57 -6.12
C GLY A 183 4.53 -11.24 -7.46
N ARG A 184 3.71 -11.19 -8.52
CA ARG A 184 4.08 -10.63 -9.83
C ARG A 184 2.95 -9.75 -10.34
N LEU A 185 3.24 -8.47 -10.55
CA LEU A 185 2.36 -7.54 -11.25
C LEU A 185 2.86 -7.33 -12.68
N LYS A 186 2.05 -7.70 -13.67
CA LYS A 186 2.32 -7.49 -15.08
C LYS A 186 1.39 -6.42 -15.64
N ILE A 187 1.92 -5.21 -15.84
CA ILE A 187 1.20 -4.12 -16.50
C ILE A 187 1.30 -4.34 -18.01
N LEU A 188 0.15 -4.41 -18.69
CA LEU A 188 0.09 -4.74 -20.11
C LEU A 188 -0.13 -3.50 -20.98
N ASN A 189 -0.95 -2.56 -20.49
CA ASN A 189 -1.23 -1.28 -21.13
C ASN A 189 -1.77 -0.29 -20.07
N ASP A 190 -2.26 0.85 -20.51
CA ASP A 190 -2.84 1.91 -19.69
C ASP A 190 -4.13 1.52 -18.93
N THR A 191 -4.76 0.40 -19.28
CA THR A 191 -6.04 -0.03 -18.72
C THR A 191 -6.00 -1.35 -17.99
N HIS A 192 -5.13 -2.29 -18.37
CA HIS A 192 -5.11 -3.65 -17.83
C HIS A 192 -3.75 -4.04 -17.26
N ALA A 193 -3.80 -4.61 -16.05
CA ALA A 193 -2.67 -5.28 -15.41
C ALA A 193 -3.13 -6.61 -14.83
N HIS A 194 -2.21 -7.56 -14.72
CA HIS A 194 -2.45 -8.87 -14.13
C HIS A 194 -1.60 -9.02 -12.88
N TRP A 195 -2.25 -9.31 -11.76
CA TRP A 195 -1.60 -9.67 -10.51
C TRP A 195 -1.65 -11.18 -10.33
N SER A 196 -0.56 -11.77 -9.88
CA SER A 196 -0.49 -13.18 -9.49
C SER A 196 0.36 -13.36 -8.25
N TRP A 197 -0.09 -14.19 -7.32
CA TRP A 197 0.68 -14.65 -6.18
C TRP A 197 1.08 -16.11 -6.37
N HIS A 198 2.35 -16.40 -6.08
CA HIS A 198 2.99 -17.68 -6.35
C HIS A 198 3.49 -18.26 -5.03
N ARG A 199 2.97 -19.42 -4.65
CA ARG A 199 3.33 -20.13 -3.42
C ARG A 199 4.65 -20.89 -3.57
N ASN A 200 5.44 -20.91 -2.50
CA ASN A 200 6.78 -21.55 -2.42
C ASN A 200 6.75 -23.00 -1.92
N ASN A 201 5.57 -23.57 -1.62
CA ASN A 201 5.42 -24.84 -0.92
C ASN A 201 5.63 -26.10 -1.80
N ASP A 202 6.02 -25.90 -3.06
CA ASP A 202 6.20 -26.95 -4.07
C ASP A 202 7.58 -26.82 -4.74
N SER A 203 8.06 -27.87 -5.42
CA SER A 203 9.33 -27.85 -6.17
C SER A 203 9.36 -26.82 -7.30
N ASN A 204 8.20 -26.27 -7.67
CA ASN A 204 8.02 -25.14 -8.56
C ASN A 204 7.10 -24.10 -7.91
N SER A 205 7.28 -22.82 -8.24
CA SER A 205 6.36 -21.77 -7.81
C SER A 205 4.99 -21.98 -8.46
N VAL A 206 3.94 -22.25 -7.68
CA VAL A 206 2.56 -22.44 -8.16
C VAL A 206 1.78 -21.14 -8.02
N MET A 207 1.17 -20.66 -9.12
CA MET A 207 0.24 -19.53 -9.08
C MET A 207 -1.03 -19.94 -8.34
N ALA A 208 -1.18 -19.49 -7.10
CA ALA A 208 -2.26 -19.92 -6.20
C ALA A 208 -3.41 -18.89 -6.12
N ASP A 209 -3.13 -17.63 -6.46
CA ASP A 209 -4.13 -16.58 -6.59
C ASP A 209 -3.77 -15.62 -7.73
N GLU A 210 -4.80 -15.06 -8.38
CA GLU A 210 -4.63 -14.08 -9.45
C GLU A 210 -5.81 -13.11 -9.55
N MET A 211 -5.57 -11.95 -10.16
CA MET A 211 -6.63 -11.04 -10.57
C MET A 211 -6.24 -10.18 -11.77
N TRP A 212 -7.24 -9.78 -12.54
CA TRP A 212 -7.12 -8.74 -13.54
C TRP A 212 -7.55 -7.40 -12.97
N LEU A 213 -6.63 -6.44 -12.97
CA LEU A 213 -6.86 -5.06 -12.58
C LEU A 213 -7.28 -4.24 -13.80
N LYS A 214 -8.28 -3.40 -13.61
CA LYS A 214 -8.57 -2.27 -14.50
C LYS A 214 -8.13 -0.97 -13.85
N SER A 215 -7.30 -0.19 -14.55
CA SER A 215 -6.82 1.09 -14.03
C SER A 215 -7.98 2.05 -13.80
N LEU A 216 -8.01 2.69 -12.63
CA LEU A 216 -9.00 3.70 -12.25
C LEU A 216 -8.83 5.01 -13.02
N SER A 217 -7.67 5.25 -13.66
CA SER A 217 -7.50 6.41 -14.56
C SER A 217 -8.49 6.35 -15.73
N SER A 218 -8.80 5.14 -16.19
CA SER A 218 -9.70 4.86 -17.31
C SER A 218 -11.20 4.88 -16.93
N SER A 219 -11.51 4.90 -15.62
CA SER A 219 -12.89 4.90 -15.12
C SER A 219 -13.47 6.30 -15.05
N LYS A 220 -14.41 6.62 -15.96
CA LYS A 220 -15.16 7.89 -15.94
C LYS A 220 -15.96 8.06 -14.65
N LYS A 221 -16.67 7.00 -14.23
CA LYS A 221 -17.49 6.99 -13.00
C LYS A 221 -16.66 7.36 -11.76
N CYS A 222 -15.45 6.82 -11.63
CA CYS A 222 -14.60 7.11 -10.47
C CYS A 222 -13.96 8.50 -10.53
N LYS A 223 -13.91 9.13 -11.71
CA LYS A 223 -13.44 10.51 -11.85
C LYS A 223 -14.48 11.50 -11.31
N GLU A 224 -15.75 11.30 -11.67
CA GLU A 224 -16.87 12.20 -11.31
C GLU A 224 -17.15 12.21 -9.79
N ILE A 225 -17.02 11.06 -9.12
CA ILE A 225 -17.24 10.92 -7.66
C ILE A 225 -16.23 11.76 -6.83
N VAL A 226 -15.05 12.06 -7.38
CA VAL A 226 -14.03 12.86 -6.69
C VAL A 226 -14.23 14.37 -6.90
N GLU A 227 -14.96 14.76 -7.95
CA GLU A 227 -15.19 16.16 -8.35
C GLU A 227 -16.47 16.77 -7.74
N GLU A 228 -17.35 15.98 -7.11
CA GLU A 228 -18.48 16.54 -6.37
C GLU A 228 -18.01 17.29 -5.10
N PRO A 229 -18.34 18.59 -4.94
CA PRO A 229 -18.01 19.32 -3.74
C PRO A 229 -18.82 18.74 -2.58
N SER A 230 -18.16 18.55 -1.43
CA SER A 230 -18.87 18.34 -0.17
C SER A 230 -19.76 19.55 0.07
N THR A 231 -21.05 19.43 -0.21
CA THR A 231 -22.05 20.37 0.27
C THR A 231 -22.02 20.31 1.79
N SER A 232 -21.38 21.30 2.39
CA SER A 232 -21.56 21.59 3.80
C SER A 232 -23.05 21.84 4.00
N HIS A 233 -23.71 20.98 4.75
CA HIS A 233 -24.98 21.32 5.38
C HIS A 233 -24.73 22.50 6.31
N THR A 234 -24.92 23.71 5.80
CA THR A 234 -25.33 24.86 6.60
C THR A 234 -26.81 24.66 6.89
N ASP A 235 -27.13 24.13 8.06
CA ASP A 235 -28.43 24.35 8.68
C ASP A 235 -28.20 25.31 9.85
N GLU A 236 -28.29 26.61 9.54
CA GLU A 236 -28.77 27.61 10.49
C GLU A 236 -30.31 27.54 10.48
N LEU A 237 -30.90 27.19 11.63
CA LEU A 237 -31.96 27.91 12.35
C LEU A 237 -32.40 27.12 13.60
#